data_AF-A0A1X9SZL6-F1
#
_entry.id   AF-A0A1X9SZL6-F1
#
_cell.length_a   1.000
_cell.length_b   1.000
_cell.length_c   1.000
_cell.angle_alpha   90.00
_cell.angle_beta   90.00
_cell.angle_gamma   90.00
#
_symmetry.space_group_name_H-M   'P 1'
#
loop_
_entity.id
_entity.type
_entity.pdbx_description
1 polymer ?
#
loop_
_entity_poly.entity_id
_entity_poly.type
_entity_poly.pdbx_seq_one_letter_code
_entity_poly.pdbx_strand_id
1 'polypeptide(L)'
;MRAILVLVLAMILGGCATSSSTTKVAATKSYDTLFRINTKCEPCSQKGYETTIDGRTYRSDIALNCCENSRTIDTSASLKKVYIHRVIDLADSQKSVKVNGKSFKFDKNFASIFYTALTTELESRGIYVENSSNSPYTYRVDFDFTDIKSVYSPGASYLNSKLIGTLNIKNINKKRTILITTTQSVSDLNASDPADFDLFMNLLIKQSANKVAQEISKL
;
A
#
# COMPACT_ATOMS: atom_id res chain seq x y z
N MET A 1 -0.92 -49.61 54.63
CA MET A 1 -0.48 -50.20 53.34
C MET A 1 -1.55 -49.94 52.30
N ARG A 2 -1.16 -49.36 51.15
CA ARG A 2 -1.95 -49.20 49.90
C ARG A 2 -3.08 -48.14 49.98
N ALA A 3 -3.28 -47.21 49.06
CA ALA A 3 -2.57 -46.88 47.83
C ALA A 3 -2.82 -45.41 47.44
N ILE A 4 -1.84 -44.89 46.72
CA ILE A 4 -1.71 -43.59 46.03
C ILE A 4 -2.74 -43.46 44.89
N LEU A 5 -3.28 -42.25 44.65
CA LEU A 5 -3.80 -41.64 43.40
C LEU A 5 -4.89 -40.60 43.85
N VAL A 6 -5.02 -39.34 43.41
CA VAL A 6 -4.60 -38.59 42.21
C VAL A 6 -4.78 -37.08 42.44
N LEU A 7 -3.80 -36.33 41.90
CA LEU A 7 -3.76 -34.95 41.38
C LEU A 7 -4.60 -33.81 41.99
N VAL A 8 -3.86 -32.89 42.63
CA VAL A 8 -3.68 -31.47 42.25
C VAL A 8 -4.74 -30.88 41.31
N LEU A 9 -5.68 -30.15 41.91
CA LEU A 9 -6.55 -29.19 41.21
C LEU A 9 -6.56 -27.89 42.03
N ALA A 10 -6.53 -26.76 41.32
CA ALA A 10 -6.66 -25.39 41.82
C ALA A 10 -5.37 -24.66 42.25
N MET A 11 -4.44 -24.50 41.30
CA MET A 11 -3.79 -23.20 41.09
C MET A 11 -3.70 -22.95 39.58
N ILE A 12 -3.69 -21.68 39.20
CA ILE A 12 -3.64 -21.15 37.83
C ILE A 12 -5.02 -20.96 37.20
N LEU A 13 -5.57 -19.75 37.35
CA LEU A 13 -6.34 -19.02 36.33
C LEU A 13 -6.59 -17.58 36.84
N GLY A 14 -5.50 -16.83 36.98
CA GLY A 14 -5.49 -15.37 37.09
C GLY A 14 -4.77 -14.80 35.87
N GLY A 15 -5.28 -15.08 34.68
CA GLY A 15 -4.73 -14.59 33.41
C GLY A 15 -5.17 -13.15 33.15
N CYS A 16 -4.18 -12.27 32.97
CA CYS A 16 -4.35 -10.89 32.56
C CYS A 16 -5.24 -10.77 31.32
N ALA A 17 -6.29 -9.96 31.41
CA ALA A 17 -7.04 -9.50 30.25
C ALA A 17 -6.16 -8.56 29.40
N THR A 18 -5.48 -9.12 28.40
CA THR A 18 -4.85 -8.32 27.33
C THR A 18 -5.92 -7.90 26.34
N SER A 19 -6.19 -6.59 26.31
CA SER A 19 -7.05 -5.92 25.35
C SER A 19 -6.52 -6.08 23.92
N SER A 20 -7.23 -6.90 23.14
CA SER A 20 -7.51 -6.83 21.70
C SER A 20 -6.45 -6.17 20.78
N SER A 21 -5.63 -7.02 20.16
CA SER A 21 -4.71 -6.76 19.04
C SER A 21 -5.36 -6.86 17.65
N THR A 22 -6.65 -6.54 17.52
CA THR A 22 -7.45 -6.87 16.33
C THR A 22 -7.06 -6.07 15.08
N THR A 23 -6.57 -4.84 15.24
CA THR A 23 -6.18 -3.95 14.12
C THR A 23 -4.86 -4.35 13.45
N LYS A 24 -3.90 -4.89 14.20
CA LYS A 24 -2.61 -5.33 13.62
C LYS A 24 -2.77 -6.57 12.74
N VAL A 25 -3.62 -7.51 13.16
CA VAL A 25 -3.80 -8.80 12.44
C VAL A 25 -4.47 -8.61 11.07
N ALA A 26 -5.43 -7.69 10.95
CA ALA A 26 -6.12 -7.41 9.69
C ALA A 26 -5.21 -6.71 8.66
N ALA A 27 -4.38 -5.76 9.09
CA ALA A 27 -3.41 -5.09 8.24
C ALA A 27 -2.33 -6.06 7.72
N THR A 28 -1.81 -6.95 8.56
CA THR A 28 -0.83 -7.98 8.17
C THR A 28 -1.39 -8.96 7.14
N LYS A 29 -2.63 -9.46 7.32
CA LYS A 29 -3.27 -10.36 6.35
C LYS A 29 -3.47 -9.72 4.97
N SER A 30 -3.90 -8.46 4.96
CA SER A 30 -4.12 -7.69 3.74
C SER A 30 -2.82 -7.33 3.02
N TYR A 31 -1.73 -7.18 3.76
CA TYR A 31 -0.39 -6.94 3.23
C TYR A 31 0.22 -8.22 2.63
N ASP A 32 0.13 -9.34 3.34
CA ASP A 32 0.65 -10.63 2.86
C ASP A 32 0.01 -11.06 1.54
N THR A 33 -1.29 -10.80 1.34
CA THR A 33 -1.97 -11.12 0.08
C THR A 33 -1.50 -10.22 -1.07
N LEU A 34 -1.27 -8.92 -0.83
CA LEU A 34 -0.80 -7.98 -1.87
C LEU A 34 0.59 -8.32 -2.42
N PHE A 35 1.50 -8.74 -1.56
CA PHE A 35 2.87 -9.07 -1.94
C PHE A 35 3.04 -10.51 -2.42
N ARG A 36 2.06 -11.38 -2.17
CA ARG A 36 1.97 -12.72 -2.78
C ARG A 36 1.50 -12.72 -4.24
N ILE A 37 0.91 -11.62 -4.70
CA ILE A 37 0.51 -11.46 -6.11
C ILE A 37 1.77 -11.42 -6.98
N ASN A 38 2.08 -12.58 -7.57
CA ASN A 38 3.23 -12.77 -8.42
C ASN A 38 2.90 -12.31 -9.85
N THR A 39 2.93 -11.00 -10.07
CA THR A 39 2.85 -10.41 -11.41
C THR A 39 4.23 -10.27 -12.02
N LYS A 40 4.32 -10.42 -13.35
CA LYS A 40 5.54 -10.17 -14.10
C LYS A 40 6.09 -8.78 -13.76
N CYS A 41 7.42 -8.73 -13.70
CA CYS A 41 8.15 -7.48 -13.58
C CYS A 41 8.03 -6.70 -14.88
N GLU A 42 7.51 -5.48 -14.82
CA GLU A 42 7.37 -4.61 -15.99
C GLU A 42 8.13 -3.28 -15.77
N PRO A 43 8.57 -2.60 -16.85
CA PRO A 43 9.16 -1.28 -16.75
C PRO A 43 8.18 -0.27 -16.13
N CYS A 44 8.65 0.50 -15.14
CA CYS A 44 7.85 1.53 -14.47
C CYS A 44 7.47 2.70 -15.38
N SER A 45 8.13 2.84 -16.52
CA SER A 45 7.90 3.90 -17.51
C SER A 45 6.82 3.56 -18.55
N GLN A 46 6.27 2.34 -18.55
CA GLN A 46 5.19 1.99 -19.49
C GLN A 46 3.89 2.73 -19.17
N LYS A 47 3.29 3.33 -20.20
CA LYS A 47 1.94 3.91 -20.14
C LYS A 47 0.94 2.79 -20.39
N GLY A 48 0.27 2.36 -19.32
CA GLY A 48 -0.71 1.28 -19.40
C GLY A 48 -0.10 -0.05 -19.00
N TYR A 49 -0.70 -0.67 -18.01
CA TYR A 49 -0.38 -1.99 -17.49
C TYR A 49 -1.67 -2.81 -17.47
N GLU A 50 -1.58 -4.07 -17.88
CA GLU A 50 -2.70 -5.01 -17.82
C GLU A 50 -2.22 -6.34 -17.23
N THR A 51 -3.01 -6.93 -16.35
CA THR A 51 -2.78 -8.27 -15.81
C THR A 51 -4.08 -8.94 -15.40
N THR A 52 -4.02 -10.23 -15.06
CA THR A 52 -5.16 -10.99 -14.54
C THR A 52 -4.84 -11.47 -13.13
N ILE A 53 -5.70 -11.13 -12.17
CA ILE A 53 -5.57 -11.55 -10.77
C ILE A 53 -6.89 -12.19 -10.36
N ASP A 54 -6.85 -13.44 -9.90
CA ASP A 54 -8.03 -14.21 -9.49
C ASP A 54 -9.17 -14.18 -10.52
N GLY A 55 -8.82 -14.36 -11.81
CA GLY A 55 -9.78 -14.37 -12.92
C GLY A 55 -10.34 -13.00 -13.33
N ARG A 56 -9.88 -11.91 -12.71
CA ARG A 56 -10.33 -10.53 -13.00
C ARG A 56 -9.26 -9.79 -13.79
N THR A 57 -9.67 -9.07 -14.82
CA THR A 57 -8.73 -8.27 -15.61
C THR A 57 -8.51 -6.93 -14.94
N TYR A 58 -7.25 -6.61 -14.73
CA TYR A 58 -6.78 -5.45 -14.03
C TYR A 58 -6.00 -4.57 -14.98
N ARG A 59 -6.35 -3.28 -15.04
CA ARG A 59 -5.66 -2.27 -15.85
C ARG A 59 -5.27 -1.09 -15.00
N SER A 60 -4.14 -0.46 -15.32
CA SER A 60 -3.69 0.73 -14.62
C SER A 60 -2.73 1.56 -15.45
N ASP A 61 -2.52 2.80 -15.05
CA ASP A 61 -1.51 3.69 -15.61
C ASP A 61 -0.09 3.42 -15.10
N ILE A 62 0.11 2.45 -14.18
CA ILE A 62 1.43 1.94 -13.79
C ILE A 62 1.38 0.44 -13.46
N ALA A 63 2.51 -0.24 -13.64
CA ALA A 63 2.68 -1.64 -13.27
C ALA A 63 2.53 -1.91 -11.77
N LEU A 64 2.03 -3.09 -11.43
CA LEU A 64 1.96 -3.57 -10.03
C LEU A 64 3.33 -3.96 -9.48
N ASN A 65 4.15 -4.66 -10.27
CA ASN A 65 5.55 -4.97 -9.95
C ASN A 65 6.44 -4.26 -10.96
N CYS A 66 7.27 -3.38 -10.43
CA CYS A 66 7.82 -2.27 -11.16
C CYS A 66 9.35 -2.33 -11.03
N CYS A 67 10.03 -2.95 -11.98
CA CYS A 67 11.49 -3.15 -11.89
C CYS A 67 12.20 -2.58 -13.10
N GLU A 68 12.56 -1.30 -12.97
CA GLU A 68 13.60 -0.71 -13.81
C GLU A 68 14.96 -1.15 -13.27
N ASN A 69 15.72 -1.86 -14.12
CA ASN A 69 17.12 -2.28 -13.92
C ASN A 69 17.50 -2.82 -12.53
N SER A 70 17.15 -4.07 -12.24
CA SER A 70 17.80 -4.85 -11.16
C SER A 70 19.30 -5.12 -11.39
N ARG A 71 19.88 -4.68 -12.52
CA ARG A 71 21.26 -4.98 -12.93
C ARG A 71 22.20 -3.79 -13.00
N THR A 72 21.69 -2.56 -12.88
CA THR A 72 22.57 -1.39 -12.74
C THR A 72 22.39 -0.87 -11.33
N ILE A 73 23.21 -1.39 -10.40
CA ILE A 73 23.66 -0.56 -9.29
C ILE A 73 24.17 0.70 -9.98
N ASP A 74 23.53 1.84 -9.74
CA ASP A 74 24.05 3.11 -10.22
C ASP A 74 25.41 3.31 -9.55
N THR A 75 26.47 2.89 -10.25
CA THR A 75 27.85 2.95 -9.78
C THR A 75 28.33 4.39 -9.60
N SER A 76 27.53 5.38 -10.02
CA SER A 76 27.78 6.82 -9.87
C SER A 76 26.93 7.51 -8.81
N ALA A 77 25.93 6.84 -8.22
CA ALA A 77 25.10 7.42 -7.18
C ALA A 77 25.47 6.85 -5.82
N SER A 78 25.95 7.73 -4.94
CA SER A 78 25.89 7.48 -3.50
C SER A 78 24.53 6.89 -3.11
N LEU A 79 24.53 5.90 -2.21
CA LEU A 79 23.31 5.28 -1.69
C LEU A 79 22.30 6.38 -1.32
N LYS A 80 21.20 6.50 -2.08
CA LYS A 80 20.19 7.53 -1.82
C LYS A 80 19.52 7.19 -0.50
N LYS A 81 19.52 8.16 0.42
CA LYS A 81 18.91 8.04 1.74
C LYS A 81 17.63 8.84 1.78
N VAL A 82 16.55 8.18 2.16
CA VAL A 82 15.22 8.78 2.29
C VAL A 82 14.71 8.56 3.70
N TYR A 83 14.08 9.56 4.27
CA TYR A 83 13.33 9.44 5.51
C TYR A 83 11.85 9.72 5.20
N ILE A 84 11.02 8.69 5.28
CA ILE A 84 9.57 8.82 5.16
C ILE A 84 9.06 9.40 6.48
N HIS A 85 8.93 10.73 6.53
CA HIS A 85 8.60 11.44 7.76
C HIS A 85 7.12 11.32 8.11
N ARG A 86 6.22 11.42 7.12
CA ARG A 86 4.79 11.18 7.33
C ARG A 86 4.07 10.74 6.07
N VAL A 87 3.00 9.99 6.28
CA VAL A 87 1.98 9.70 5.28
C VAL A 87 0.63 10.12 5.86
N ILE A 88 0.00 11.14 5.29
CA ILE A 88 -1.32 11.61 5.72
C ILE A 88 -2.39 10.82 4.96
N ASP A 89 -3.25 10.13 5.71
CA ASP A 89 -4.37 9.35 5.19
C ASP A 89 -5.51 10.25 4.68
N LEU A 90 -6.39 9.69 3.85
CA LEU A 90 -7.67 10.31 3.50
C LEU A 90 -8.57 10.41 4.73
N ALA A 91 -9.46 11.41 4.73
CA ALA A 91 -10.56 11.41 5.68
C ALA A 91 -11.49 10.22 5.42
N ASP A 92 -12.05 9.62 6.47
CA ASP A 92 -12.93 8.45 6.34
C ASP A 92 -14.23 8.73 5.56
N SER A 93 -14.62 10.01 5.46
CA SER A 93 -15.72 10.46 4.60
C SER A 93 -15.40 10.33 3.10
N GLN A 94 -14.13 10.33 2.72
CA GLN A 94 -13.68 10.24 1.33
C GLN A 94 -13.50 8.78 0.88
N LYS A 95 -13.22 7.86 1.81
CA LYS A 95 -12.96 6.43 1.54
C LYS A 95 -14.25 5.69 1.17
N SER A 96 -14.70 5.86 -0.07
CA SER A 96 -15.93 5.23 -0.56
C SER A 96 -15.90 4.84 -2.03
N VAL A 97 -16.63 3.78 -2.36
CA VAL A 97 -16.93 3.34 -3.73
C VAL A 97 -18.37 3.71 -4.02
N LYS A 98 -18.61 4.39 -5.14
CA LYS A 98 -19.97 4.65 -5.64
C LYS A 98 -20.47 3.44 -6.41
N VAL A 99 -21.60 2.88 -5.99
CA VAL A 99 -22.30 1.78 -6.65
C VAL A 99 -23.72 2.24 -6.97
N ASN A 100 -24.08 2.31 -8.26
CA ASN A 100 -25.41 2.81 -8.70
C ASN A 100 -25.79 4.15 -8.05
N GLY A 101 -24.82 5.07 -7.92
CA GLY A 101 -25.01 6.39 -7.30
C GLY A 101 -25.02 6.43 -5.77
N LYS A 102 -25.02 5.28 -5.09
CA LYS A 102 -24.92 5.19 -3.62
C LYS A 102 -23.47 5.01 -3.21
N SER A 103 -23.03 5.71 -2.16
CA SER A 103 -21.67 5.58 -1.63
C SER A 103 -21.59 4.47 -0.59
N PHE A 104 -20.69 3.53 -0.80
CA PHE A 104 -20.34 2.47 0.14
C PHE A 104 -18.97 2.77 0.72
N LYS A 105 -18.91 2.98 2.04
CA LYS A 105 -17.65 3.26 2.74
C LYS A 105 -16.87 1.98 2.92
N PHE A 106 -15.55 2.11 2.95
CA PHE A 106 -14.66 1.05 3.37
C PHE A 106 -13.66 1.63 4.38
N ASP A 107 -13.48 0.90 5.48
CA ASP A 107 -12.59 1.32 6.57
C ASP A 107 -11.22 0.69 6.39
N LYS A 108 -10.27 1.50 5.88
CA LYS A 108 -8.89 1.09 5.66
C LYS A 108 -7.95 2.23 6.02
N ASN A 109 -6.82 1.86 6.62
CA ASN A 109 -5.69 2.76 6.83
C ASN A 109 -4.82 2.77 5.57
N PHE A 110 -5.06 3.71 4.65
CA PHE A 110 -4.30 3.74 3.39
C PHE A 110 -2.85 4.10 3.67
N ALA A 111 -2.62 4.99 4.65
CA ALA A 111 -1.29 5.45 5.01
C ALA A 111 -0.37 4.28 5.40
N SER A 112 -0.87 3.31 6.16
CA SER A 112 -0.09 2.14 6.58
C SER A 112 0.25 1.21 5.40
N ILE A 113 -0.73 0.93 4.53
CA ILE A 113 -0.50 0.08 3.34
C ILE A 113 0.48 0.78 2.39
N PHE A 114 0.29 2.08 2.17
CA PHE A 114 1.15 2.90 1.33
C PHE A 114 2.58 2.99 1.87
N TYR A 115 2.75 3.27 3.16
CA TYR A 115 4.06 3.36 3.80
C TYR A 115 4.85 2.07 3.59
N THR A 116 4.19 0.93 3.86
CA THR A 116 4.85 -0.37 3.76
C THR A 116 5.18 -0.69 2.30
N ALA A 117 4.25 -0.44 1.38
CA ALA A 117 4.51 -0.63 -0.04
C ALA A 117 5.64 0.26 -0.56
N LEU A 118 5.64 1.54 -0.20
CA LEU A 118 6.67 2.48 -0.60
C LEU A 118 8.05 2.07 -0.05
N THR A 119 8.11 1.63 1.21
CA THR A 119 9.36 1.18 1.82
C THR A 119 9.96 0.01 1.05
N THR A 120 9.17 -1.04 0.83
CA THR A 120 9.59 -2.22 0.05
C THR A 120 10.05 -1.85 -1.36
N GLU A 121 9.34 -0.92 -2.00
CA GLU A 121 9.63 -0.44 -3.35
C GLU A 121 10.89 0.43 -3.40
N LEU A 122 11.16 1.27 -2.40
CA LEU A 122 12.41 2.04 -2.33
C LEU A 122 13.61 1.11 -2.10
N GLU A 123 13.48 0.17 -1.17
CA GLU A 123 14.54 -0.80 -0.85
C GLU A 123 14.88 -1.70 -2.05
N SER A 124 13.86 -2.16 -2.80
CA SER A 124 14.07 -2.97 -4.01
C SER A 124 14.81 -2.21 -5.12
N ARG A 125 14.78 -0.87 -5.10
CA ARG A 125 15.52 0.02 -5.99
C ARG A 125 16.88 0.45 -5.42
N GLY A 126 17.31 -0.11 -4.28
CA GLY A 126 18.58 0.23 -3.62
C GLY A 126 18.57 1.59 -2.91
N ILE A 127 17.38 2.15 -2.64
CA ILE A 127 17.22 3.39 -1.89
C ILE A 127 17.02 3.04 -0.42
N TYR A 128 17.89 3.54 0.45
CA TYR A 128 17.84 3.23 1.87
C TYR A 128 16.84 4.12 2.60
N VAL A 129 15.89 3.48 3.28
CA VAL A 129 14.90 4.16 4.12
C VAL A 129 15.44 4.28 5.55
N GLU A 130 15.79 5.51 5.96
CA GLU A 130 16.27 5.79 7.31
C GLU A 130 15.11 5.98 8.29
N ASN A 131 15.39 5.72 9.57
CA ASN A 131 14.44 5.94 10.66
C ASN A 131 14.36 7.41 11.13
N SER A 132 15.24 8.28 10.64
CA SER A 132 15.31 9.69 11.06
C SER A 132 15.98 10.58 10.01
N SER A 133 15.78 11.90 10.10
CA SER A 133 16.40 12.90 9.22
C SER A 133 17.72 13.47 9.79
N ASN A 134 18.52 12.67 10.48
CA ASN A 134 19.70 13.18 11.18
C ASN A 134 20.81 13.65 10.23
N SER A 135 20.82 13.17 8.98
CA SER A 135 21.72 13.64 7.93
C SER A 135 21.06 14.77 7.12
N PRO A 136 21.75 15.90 6.90
CA PRO A 136 21.24 16.99 6.05
C PRO A 136 21.07 16.57 4.58
N TYR A 137 21.73 15.49 4.16
CA TYR A 137 21.65 14.95 2.80
C TYR A 137 20.55 13.89 2.64
N THR A 138 19.89 13.48 3.73
CA THR A 138 18.74 12.58 3.66
C THR A 138 17.53 13.34 3.15
N TYR A 139 16.89 12.83 2.09
CA TYR A 139 15.66 13.41 1.58
C TYR A 139 14.50 13.08 2.52
N ARG A 140 13.90 14.11 3.12
CA ARG A 140 12.63 13.97 3.83
C ARG A 140 11.50 13.89 2.82
N VAL A 141 10.69 12.84 2.97
CA VAL A 141 9.52 12.55 2.15
C VAL A 141 8.26 12.65 3.02
N ASP A 142 7.34 13.50 2.60
CA ASP A 142 5.98 13.61 3.13
C ASP A 142 5.00 13.28 1.99
N PHE A 143 4.03 12.40 2.22
CA PHE A 143 2.99 12.08 1.23
C PHE A 143 1.59 12.28 1.80
N ASP A 144 0.78 13.08 1.13
CA ASP A 144 -0.56 13.43 1.61
C ASP A 144 -1.60 12.94 0.60
N PHE A 145 -2.43 11.96 0.97
CA PHE A 145 -3.58 11.61 0.13
C PHE A 145 -4.59 12.76 0.14
N THR A 146 -5.09 13.14 -1.04
CA THR A 146 -5.97 14.31 -1.18
C THR A 146 -7.37 13.94 -1.64
N ASP A 147 -7.50 12.92 -2.50
CA ASP A 147 -8.81 12.48 -2.99
C ASP A 147 -8.78 11.03 -3.48
N ILE A 148 -9.94 10.38 -3.44
CA ILE A 148 -10.20 9.10 -4.11
C ILE A 148 -11.56 9.15 -4.80
N LYS A 149 -11.60 8.66 -6.02
CA LYS A 149 -12.85 8.48 -6.78
C LYS A 149 -12.92 7.06 -7.28
N SER A 150 -13.83 6.28 -6.71
CA SER A 150 -14.09 4.90 -7.12
C SER A 150 -15.55 4.74 -7.51
N VAL A 151 -15.80 4.17 -8.69
CA VAL A 151 -17.13 3.93 -9.24
C VAL A 151 -17.20 2.50 -9.74
N TYR A 152 -18.09 1.71 -9.14
CA TYR A 152 -18.41 0.36 -9.56
C TYR A 152 -19.77 0.34 -10.28
N SER A 153 -19.78 -0.30 -11.44
CA SER A 153 -20.95 -0.50 -12.28
C SER A 153 -21.29 -1.99 -12.31
N PRO A 154 -22.24 -2.46 -11.46
CA PRO A 154 -22.60 -3.88 -11.38
C PRO A 154 -23.03 -4.47 -12.72
N GLY A 155 -23.83 -3.73 -13.50
CA GLY A 155 -24.30 -4.18 -14.82
C GLY A 155 -23.20 -4.39 -15.86
N ALA A 156 -22.03 -3.76 -15.67
CA ALA A 156 -20.86 -3.94 -16.52
C ALA A 156 -19.75 -4.77 -15.84
N SER A 157 -19.96 -5.20 -14.59
CA SER A 157 -18.95 -5.86 -13.74
C SER A 157 -17.61 -5.11 -13.74
N TYR A 158 -17.66 -3.79 -13.66
CA TYR A 158 -16.51 -2.92 -13.89
C TYR A 158 -16.33 -1.89 -12.78
N LEU A 159 -15.13 -1.82 -12.20
CA LEU A 159 -14.71 -0.83 -11.22
C LEU A 159 -13.67 0.10 -11.84
N ASN A 160 -13.88 1.40 -11.76
CA ASN A 160 -12.85 2.41 -12.06
C ASN A 160 -12.49 3.16 -10.80
N SER A 161 -11.20 3.35 -10.59
CA SER A 161 -10.68 4.06 -9.43
C SER A 161 -9.60 5.05 -9.83
N LYS A 162 -9.61 6.21 -9.17
CA LYS A 162 -8.57 7.24 -9.27
C LYS A 162 -8.17 7.66 -7.87
N LEU A 163 -6.89 7.51 -7.55
CA LEU A 163 -6.29 7.96 -6.29
C LEU A 163 -5.39 9.15 -6.56
N ILE A 164 -5.50 10.17 -5.71
CA ILE A 164 -4.77 11.42 -5.83
C ILE A 164 -4.06 11.70 -4.52
N GLY A 165 -2.79 12.10 -4.61
CA GLY A 165 -2.01 12.55 -3.47
C GLY A 165 -0.91 13.52 -3.86
N THR A 166 -0.33 14.17 -2.86
CA THR A 166 0.74 15.15 -3.03
C THR A 166 2.01 14.62 -2.38
N LEU A 167 3.05 14.47 -3.19
CA LEU A 167 4.39 14.10 -2.76
C LEU A 167 5.23 15.36 -2.51
N ASN A 168 5.72 15.53 -1.29
CA ASN A 168 6.64 16.59 -0.91
C ASN A 168 7.99 15.99 -0.56
N ILE A 169 9.04 16.46 -1.24
CA ILE A 169 10.41 15.99 -1.08
C ILE A 169 11.27 17.19 -0.73
N LYS A 170 12.08 17.10 0.32
CA LYS A 170 13.04 18.14 0.67
C LYS A 170 14.33 17.62 1.31
N ASN A 171 15.43 18.31 1.06
CA ASN A 171 16.66 18.25 1.85
C ASN A 171 17.22 19.68 1.99
N ILE A 172 18.47 19.84 2.41
CA ILE A 172 19.08 21.17 2.55
C ILE A 172 19.20 21.97 1.24
N ASN A 173 19.20 21.29 0.09
CA ASN A 173 19.51 21.89 -1.23
C ASN A 173 18.30 21.93 -2.18
N LYS A 174 17.31 21.06 -1.97
CA LYS A 174 16.18 20.87 -2.90
C LYS A 174 14.86 20.82 -2.12
N LYS A 175 13.82 21.41 -2.70
CA LYS A 175 12.42 21.25 -2.29
C LYS A 175 11.56 21.07 -3.54
N ARG A 176 10.77 19.99 -3.58
CA ARG A 176 9.90 19.67 -4.72
C ARG A 176 8.55 19.18 -4.20
N THR A 177 7.48 19.66 -4.83
CA THR A 177 6.10 19.20 -4.59
C THR A 177 5.56 18.66 -5.91
N ILE A 178 5.00 17.45 -5.89
CA ILE A 178 4.59 16.71 -7.08
C ILE A 178 3.18 16.16 -6.83
N LEU A 179 2.27 16.43 -7.76
CA LEU A 179 0.96 15.78 -7.76
C LEU A 179 1.11 14.35 -8.30
N ILE A 180 0.69 13.38 -7.50
CA ILE A 180 0.63 11.97 -7.90
C ILE A 180 -0.82 11.61 -8.14
N THR A 181 -1.10 11.12 -9.34
CA THR A 181 -2.41 10.60 -9.74
C THR A 181 -2.20 9.18 -10.23
N THR A 182 -2.99 8.25 -9.71
CA THR A 182 -2.96 6.83 -10.08
C THR A 182 -4.35 6.40 -10.49
N THR A 183 -4.46 5.74 -11.64
CA THR A 183 -5.72 5.20 -12.12
C THR A 183 -5.66 3.69 -12.21
N GLN A 184 -6.80 3.06 -11.95
CA GLN A 184 -7.00 1.63 -12.01
C GLN A 184 -8.37 1.36 -12.59
N SER A 185 -8.48 0.30 -13.39
CA SER A 185 -9.75 -0.31 -13.67
C SER A 185 -9.71 -1.83 -13.54
N VAL A 186 -10.83 -2.40 -13.14
CA VAL A 186 -11.00 -3.85 -12.94
C VAL A 186 -12.27 -4.29 -13.64
N SER A 187 -12.17 -5.23 -14.56
CA SER A 187 -13.32 -5.89 -15.19
C SER A 187 -13.55 -7.28 -14.64
N ASP A 188 -14.73 -7.83 -14.97
CA ASP A 188 -15.16 -9.16 -14.56
C ASP A 188 -15.30 -9.26 -13.03
N LEU A 189 -15.54 -8.11 -12.39
CA LEU A 189 -15.76 -8.00 -10.96
C LEU A 189 -17.23 -8.23 -10.63
N ASN A 190 -17.51 -9.34 -9.96
CA ASN A 190 -18.78 -9.58 -9.29
C ASN A 190 -18.64 -9.27 -7.79
N ALA A 191 -18.92 -8.02 -7.41
CA ALA A 191 -18.85 -7.55 -6.03
C ALA A 191 -20.26 -7.44 -5.44
N SER A 192 -20.49 -8.12 -4.32
CA SER A 192 -21.74 -8.14 -3.58
C SER A 192 -21.61 -7.47 -2.21
N ASP A 193 -20.39 -7.41 -1.67
CA ASP A 193 -20.06 -6.81 -0.37
C ASP A 193 -18.98 -5.72 -0.54
N PRO A 194 -19.02 -4.60 0.22
CA PRO A 194 -17.93 -3.63 0.26
C PRO A 194 -16.53 -4.23 0.47
N ALA A 195 -16.40 -5.31 1.23
CA ALA A 195 -15.14 -6.03 1.44
C ALA A 195 -14.56 -6.62 0.16
N ASP A 196 -15.38 -6.88 -0.86
CA ASP A 196 -14.91 -7.35 -2.16
C ASP A 196 -14.02 -6.32 -2.86
N PHE A 197 -14.11 -5.04 -2.49
CA PHE A 197 -13.28 -3.98 -3.06
C PHE A 197 -11.89 -3.85 -2.42
N ASP A 198 -11.68 -4.50 -1.27
CA ASP A 198 -10.49 -4.31 -0.45
C ASP A 198 -9.20 -4.58 -1.23
N LEU A 199 -9.15 -5.72 -1.92
CA LEU A 199 -7.98 -6.10 -2.70
C LEU A 199 -7.68 -5.05 -3.78
N PHE A 200 -8.69 -4.54 -4.48
CA PHE A 200 -8.50 -3.57 -5.55
C PHE A 200 -8.05 -2.21 -5.01
N MET A 201 -8.61 -1.74 -3.90
CA MET A 201 -8.17 -0.50 -3.26
C MET A 201 -6.71 -0.61 -2.81
N ASN A 202 -6.33 -1.75 -2.25
CA ASN A 202 -4.95 -1.98 -1.85
C ASN A 202 -3.98 -2.04 -3.04
N LEU A 203 -4.37 -2.67 -4.14
CA LEU A 203 -3.59 -2.68 -5.38
C LEU A 203 -3.39 -1.26 -5.92
N LEU A 204 -4.44 -0.42 -5.88
CA LEU A 204 -4.35 0.99 -6.27
C LEU A 204 -3.37 1.77 -5.39
N ILE A 205 -3.37 1.51 -4.08
CA ILE A 205 -2.43 2.13 -3.14
C ILE A 205 -0.99 1.69 -3.44
N LYS A 206 -0.77 0.38 -3.68
CA LYS A 206 0.56 -0.17 -4.07
C LYS A 206 1.09 0.51 -5.33
N GLN A 207 0.23 0.73 -6.31
CA GLN A 207 0.62 1.43 -7.54
C GLN A 207 0.97 2.90 -7.33
N SER A 208 0.21 3.58 -6.46
CA SER A 208 0.55 4.94 -6.05
C SER A 208 1.93 4.98 -5.40
N ALA A 209 2.26 3.97 -4.58
CA ALA A 209 3.59 3.84 -3.99
C ALA A 209 4.67 3.63 -5.06
N ASN A 210 4.42 2.80 -6.09
CA ASN A 210 5.34 2.62 -7.21
C ASN A 210 5.65 3.93 -7.94
N LYS A 211 4.62 4.76 -8.21
CA LYS A 211 4.81 6.08 -8.82
C LYS A 211 5.66 7.01 -7.96
N VAL A 212 5.41 7.00 -6.66
CA VAL A 212 6.17 7.81 -5.71
C VAL A 212 7.62 7.34 -5.65
N ALA A 213 7.87 6.03 -5.60
CA ALA A 213 9.21 5.46 -5.66
C ALA A 213 9.93 5.83 -6.97
N GLN A 214 9.22 5.85 -8.10
CA GLN A 214 9.76 6.28 -9.38
C GLN A 214 10.15 7.78 -9.36
N GLU A 215 9.34 8.67 -8.78
CA GLU A 215 9.71 10.08 -8.63
C GLU A 215 10.90 10.30 -7.69
N ILE A 216 10.98 9.54 -6.60
CA ILE A 216 12.11 9.59 -5.66
C ILE A 216 13.40 9.07 -6.33
N SER A 217 13.30 8.05 -7.18
CA SER A 217 14.45 7.49 -7.89
C SER A 217 15.14 8.50 -8.82
N LYS A 218 14.40 9.52 -9.28
CA LYS A 218 14.89 10.60 -10.17
C LYS A 218 15.65 11.73 -9.44
N LEU A 219 15.72 11.73 -8.11
CA LEU A 219 16.36 12.79 -7.30
C LEU A 219 17.88 12.82 -7.40
#